data_AF-A0A7K0ICZ4-F1
#
_entry.id   AF-A0A7K0ICZ4-F1
#
_cell.length_a   1.000
_cell.length_b   1.000
_cell.length_c   1.000
_cell.angle_alpha   90.00
_cell.angle_beta   90.00
_cell.angle_gamma   90.00
#
_symmetry.space_group_name_H-M   'P 1'
#
loop_
_entity.id
_entity.type
_entity.pdbx_description
1 polymer ?
#
loop_
_entity_poly.entity_id
_entity_poly.type
_entity_poly.pdbx_seq_one_letter_code
_entity_poly.pdbx_strand_id
1 'polypeptide(L)'
;AFLLARRKRRLAGTALVVAPAVLIVAFAALGAWAALDFNGLFSAFHAVLFPQGNWTFSYDSLLISMYPLDFWMGMAGIWFATTLALSILAIVVGVLLRRPGRNARGHAVLKQSWARSKRP
;
A
#
# COMPACT_ATOMS: atom_id res chain seq x y z
N ALA A 1 30.65 7.82 5.52
CA ALA A 1 29.55 8.30 4.64
C ALA A 1 28.85 7.19 3.83
N PHE A 2 29.58 6.38 3.05
CA PHE A 2 28.99 5.39 2.11
C PHE A 2 28.10 4.30 2.76
N LEU A 3 28.52 3.72 3.88
CA LEU A 3 27.75 2.68 4.59
C LEU A 3 26.42 3.24 5.16
N LEU A 4 26.44 4.48 5.65
CA LEU A 4 25.24 5.17 6.15
C LEU A 4 24.25 5.43 5.02
N ALA A 5 24.72 5.90 3.86
CA ALA A 5 23.88 6.11 2.67
C ALA A 5 23.25 4.79 2.19
N ARG A 6 24.02 3.68 2.21
CA ARG A 6 23.52 2.35 1.85
C ARG A 6 22.48 1.81 2.84
N ARG A 7 22.68 2.03 4.15
CA ARG A 7 21.70 1.67 5.19
C ARG A 7 20.41 2.47 5.03
N LYS A 8 20.50 3.79 4.87
CA LYS A 8 19.34 4.67 4.64
C LYS A 8 18.55 4.26 3.39
N ARG A 9 19.23 3.94 2.28
CA ARG A 9 18.59 3.45 1.05
C ARG A 9 17.82 2.14 1.26
N ARG A 10 18.40 1.19 2.01
CA ARG A 10 17.71 -0.08 2.33
C ARG A 10 16.50 0.14 3.22
N LEU A 11 16.60 1.01 4.23
CA LEU A 11 15.48 1.35 5.10
C LEU A 11 14.34 1.99 4.32
N ALA A 12 14.64 2.98 3.47
CA ALA A 12 13.66 3.60 2.57
C ALA A 12 13.01 2.57 1.63
N GLY A 13 13.80 1.67 1.05
CA GLY A 13 13.26 0.60 0.20
C GLY A 13 12.40 -0.40 0.96
N THR A 14 12.67 -0.67 2.24
CA THR A 14 11.79 -1.50 3.08
C THR A 14 10.48 -0.77 3.40
N ALA A 15 10.54 0.51 3.76
CA ALA A 15 9.36 1.33 4.04
C ALA A 15 8.42 1.39 2.82
N LEU A 16 8.98 1.61 1.62
CA LEU A 16 8.25 1.63 0.35
C LEU A 16 7.62 0.28 -0.05
N VAL A 17 7.90 -0.80 0.68
CA VAL A 17 7.27 -2.10 0.42
C VAL A 17 6.31 -2.48 1.53
N VAL A 18 6.73 -2.31 2.79
CA VAL A 18 5.91 -2.71 3.94
C VAL A 18 4.65 -1.84 4.02
N ALA A 19 4.78 -0.51 3.94
CA ALA A 19 3.64 0.39 4.08
C ALA A 19 2.53 0.14 3.02
N PRO A 20 2.83 0.13 1.70
CA PRO A 20 1.80 -0.16 0.70
C PRO A 20 1.28 -1.61 0.75
N ALA A 21 2.09 -2.59 1.16
CA ALA A 21 1.61 -3.96 1.34
C ALA A 21 0.58 -4.05 2.48
N VAL A 22 0.84 -3.39 3.61
CA VAL A 22 -0.12 -3.27 4.71
C VAL A 22 -1.40 -2.59 4.24
N LEU A 23 -1.28 -1.50 3.46
CA LEU A 23 -2.43 -0.79 2.91
C LEU A 23 -3.30 -1.69 2.01
N ILE A 24 -2.68 -2.47 1.12
CA ILE A 24 -3.40 -3.42 0.25
C ILE A 24 -4.15 -4.47 1.08
N VAL A 25 -3.50 -5.02 2.11
CA VAL A 25 -4.13 -6.00 3.02
C VAL A 25 -5.31 -5.37 3.77
N ALA A 26 -5.14 -4.15 4.28
CA ALA A 26 -6.22 -3.41 4.95
C ALA A 26 -7.41 -3.18 4.01
N PHE A 27 -7.16 -2.79 2.75
CA PHE A 27 -8.22 -2.65 1.77
C PHE A 27 -8.92 -3.95 1.43
N ALA A 28 -8.19 -5.06 1.32
CA ALA A 28 -8.79 -6.37 1.09
C ALA A 28 -9.70 -6.77 2.26
N ALA A 29 -9.28 -6.50 3.51
CA ALA A 29 -10.10 -6.76 4.68
C ALA A 29 -11.36 -5.87 4.72
N LEU A 30 -11.22 -4.58 4.46
CA LEU A 30 -12.36 -3.65 4.38
C LEU A 30 -13.32 -4.01 3.24
N GLY A 31 -12.80 -4.41 2.08
CA GLY A 31 -13.61 -4.87 0.95
C GLY A 31 -14.36 -6.17 1.26
N ALA A 32 -13.71 -7.11 1.96
CA ALA A 32 -14.37 -8.33 2.43
C ALA A 32 -15.47 -8.01 3.45
N TRP A 33 -15.23 -7.10 4.39
CA TRP A 33 -16.27 -6.65 5.32
C TRP A 33 -17.43 -5.98 4.57
N ALA A 34 -17.15 -5.05 3.65
CA ALA A 34 -18.18 -4.40 2.84
C ALA A 34 -19.06 -5.41 2.08
N ALA A 35 -18.46 -6.48 1.55
CA ALA A 35 -19.17 -7.52 0.81
C ALA A 35 -20.08 -8.38 1.71
N LEU A 36 -19.71 -8.57 2.97
CA LEU A 36 -20.47 -9.37 3.95
C LEU A 36 -21.51 -8.53 4.71
N ASP A 37 -21.17 -7.29 5.06
CA ASP A 37 -22.00 -6.39 5.86
C ASP A 37 -21.67 -4.92 5.53
N PHE A 38 -22.16 -4.48 4.39
CA PHE A 38 -22.02 -3.10 3.95
C PHE A 38 -22.60 -2.10 4.96
N ASN A 39 -23.78 -2.39 5.54
CA ASN A 39 -24.45 -1.49 6.47
C ASN A 39 -23.64 -1.30 7.76
N GLY A 40 -23.03 -2.36 8.28
CA GLY A 40 -22.13 -2.28 9.44
C GLY A 40 -20.88 -1.47 9.14
N LEU A 41 -20.20 -1.72 8.02
CA LEU A 41 -19.02 -0.95 7.62
C LEU A 41 -19.37 0.54 7.41
N PHE A 42 -20.47 0.82 6.69
CA PHE A 42 -20.94 2.17 6.43
C PHE A 42 -21.23 2.92 7.73
N SER A 43 -21.96 2.29 8.65
CA SER A 43 -22.28 2.86 9.97
C SER A 43 -21.02 3.08 10.81
N ALA A 44 -20.10 2.11 10.83
CA ALA A 44 -18.84 2.22 11.59
C ALA A 44 -17.97 3.38 11.07
N PHE A 45 -17.85 3.53 9.75
CA PHE A 45 -17.12 4.65 9.15
C PHE A 45 -17.74 6.00 9.52
N HIS A 46 -19.07 6.13 9.38
CA HIS A 46 -19.74 7.39 9.68
C HIS A 46 -19.74 7.73 11.17
N ALA A 47 -19.81 6.75 12.06
CA ALA A 47 -19.75 6.98 13.49
C ALA A 47 -18.45 7.64 13.96
N VAL A 48 -17.33 7.44 13.24
CA VAL A 48 -16.06 8.12 13.53
C VAL A 48 -16.14 9.62 13.24
N LEU A 49 -16.84 10.01 12.16
CA LEU A 49 -16.92 11.40 11.70
C LEU A 49 -18.15 12.15 12.25
N PHE A 50 -19.21 11.43 12.57
CA PHE A 50 -20.51 11.95 12.95
C PHE A 50 -21.06 11.25 14.21
N PRO A 51 -20.34 11.22 15.33
CA PRO A 51 -20.68 10.40 16.50
C PRO A 51 -22.10 10.60 17.06
N GLN A 52 -22.73 11.73 16.77
CA GLN A 52 -24.11 12.08 17.13
C GLN A 52 -25.23 11.40 16.28
N GLY A 53 -24.92 10.60 15.27
CA GLY A 53 -25.95 9.85 14.53
C GLY A 53 -26.60 10.57 13.34
N ASN A 54 -26.07 11.70 12.90
CA ASN A 54 -26.69 12.56 11.89
C ASN A 54 -26.21 12.33 10.45
N TRP A 55 -25.80 11.09 10.11
CA TRP A 55 -25.28 10.71 8.79
C TRP A 55 -26.32 10.04 7.87
N THR A 56 -27.50 9.70 8.37
CA THR A 56 -28.58 9.09 7.58
C THR A 56 -29.54 10.15 7.05
N PHE A 57 -29.75 10.17 5.73
CA PHE A 57 -30.64 11.10 5.05
C PHE A 57 -31.80 10.37 4.36
N SER A 58 -32.93 11.06 4.16
CA SER A 58 -34.01 10.57 3.32
C SER A 58 -33.56 10.46 1.86
N TYR A 59 -34.08 9.49 1.11
CA TYR A 59 -33.80 9.31 -0.32
C TYR A 59 -34.10 10.57 -1.15
N ASP A 60 -35.13 11.33 -0.77
CA ASP A 60 -35.52 12.58 -1.45
C ASP A 60 -34.69 13.80 -1.01
N SER A 61 -33.68 13.59 -0.14
CA SER A 61 -32.80 14.67 0.27
C SER A 61 -31.95 15.18 -0.90
N LEU A 62 -31.65 16.48 -0.86
CA LEU A 62 -30.78 17.12 -1.85
C LEU A 62 -29.41 16.42 -1.95
N LEU A 63 -28.85 15.97 -0.81
CA LEU A 63 -27.55 15.31 -0.78
C LEU A 63 -27.56 13.98 -1.56
N ILE A 64 -28.55 13.12 -1.34
CA ILE A 64 -28.67 11.83 -2.03
C ILE A 64 -29.00 12.04 -3.52
N SER A 65 -29.81 13.05 -3.85
CA SER A 65 -30.16 13.37 -5.24
C SER A 65 -28.96 13.93 -6.03
N MET A 66 -28.10 14.75 -5.40
CA MET A 66 -26.92 15.32 -6.05
C MET A 66 -25.74 14.32 -6.13
N TYR A 67 -25.62 13.40 -5.16
CA TYR A 67 -24.57 12.40 -5.12
C TYR A 67 -25.16 10.99 -5.07
N PRO A 68 -25.74 10.51 -6.20
CA PRO A 68 -26.38 9.21 -6.28
C PRO A 68 -25.36 8.07 -6.11
N LEU A 69 -25.85 6.85 -5.92
CA LEU A 69 -25.02 5.67 -5.69
C LEU A 69 -23.94 5.47 -6.76
N ASP A 70 -24.28 5.65 -8.04
CA ASP A 70 -23.34 5.50 -9.16
C ASP A 70 -22.15 6.46 -9.07
N PHE A 71 -22.38 7.69 -8.57
CA PHE A 71 -21.30 8.65 -8.33
C PHE A 71 -20.32 8.12 -7.29
N TRP A 72 -20.83 7.60 -6.16
CA TRP A 72 -20.00 7.03 -5.10
C TRP A 72 -19.26 5.77 -5.54
N MET A 73 -19.92 4.91 -6.32
CA MET A 73 -19.27 3.73 -6.90
C MET A 73 -18.14 4.12 -7.85
N GLY A 74 -18.36 5.11 -8.72
CA GLY A 74 -17.34 5.63 -9.62
C GLY A 74 -16.15 6.24 -8.86
N MET A 75 -16.42 7.09 -7.87
CA MET A 75 -15.39 7.71 -7.03
C MET A 75 -14.60 6.68 -6.22
N ALA A 76 -15.29 5.71 -5.61
CA ALA A 76 -14.65 4.62 -4.89
C ALA A 76 -13.76 3.78 -5.82
N GLY A 77 -14.22 3.50 -7.04
CA GLY A 77 -13.46 2.79 -8.06
C GLY A 77 -12.17 3.52 -8.47
N ILE A 78 -12.26 4.82 -8.80
CA ILE A 78 -11.09 5.64 -9.16
C ILE A 78 -10.11 5.73 -7.99
N TRP A 79 -10.61 6.01 -6.79
CA TRP A 79 -9.79 6.12 -5.59
C TRP A 79 -9.07 4.80 -5.26
N PHE A 80 -9.78 3.68 -5.32
CA PHE A 80 -9.19 2.36 -5.11
C PHE A 80 -8.15 2.03 -6.18
N ALA A 81 -8.46 2.24 -7.47
CA ALA A 81 -7.56 1.94 -8.58
C ALA A 81 -6.27 2.76 -8.50
N THR A 82 -6.37 4.08 -8.24
CA THR A 82 -5.21 4.96 -8.09
C THR A 82 -4.35 4.58 -6.88
N THR A 83 -4.98 4.28 -5.74
CA THR A 83 -4.27 3.85 -4.53
C THR A 83 -3.53 2.52 -4.75
N LEU A 84 -4.18 1.55 -5.42
CA LEU A 84 -3.57 0.26 -5.74
C LEU A 84 -2.39 0.43 -6.72
N ALA A 85 -2.56 1.24 -7.77
CA ALA A 85 -1.50 1.52 -8.73
C ALA A 85 -0.27 2.16 -8.06
N LEU A 86 -0.47 3.17 -7.21
CA LEU A 86 0.61 3.83 -6.46
C LEU A 86 1.26 2.88 -5.45
N SER A 87 0.48 2.00 -4.82
CA SER A 87 0.99 0.98 -3.89
C SER A 87 1.90 -0.02 -4.60
N ILE A 88 1.48 -0.52 -5.77
CA ILE A 88 2.29 -1.41 -6.61
C ILE A 88 3.57 -0.70 -7.06
N LEU A 89 3.46 0.55 -7.52
CA LEU A 89 4.63 1.34 -7.93
C LEU A 89 5.62 1.51 -6.77
N ALA A 90 5.14 1.87 -5.58
CA ALA A 90 5.97 1.99 -4.39
C ALA A 90 6.67 0.67 -4.05
N ILE A 91 5.96 -0.46 -4.12
CA ILE A 91 6.55 -1.79 -3.91
C ILE A 91 7.66 -2.08 -4.91
N VAL A 92 7.41 -1.82 -6.20
CA VAL A 92 8.41 -2.02 -7.26
C VAL A 92 9.66 -1.19 -6.99
N VAL A 93 9.49 0.12 -6.73
CA VAL A 93 10.61 1.02 -6.40
C VAL A 93 11.34 0.55 -5.14
N GLY A 94 10.63 0.15 -4.09
CA GLY A 94 11.20 -0.34 -2.84
C GLY A 94 11.98 -1.65 -3.01
N VAL A 95 11.50 -2.58 -3.84
CA VAL A 95 12.25 -3.79 -4.24
C VAL A 95 13.52 -3.40 -4.99
N LEU A 96 13.44 -2.50 -5.98
CA LEU A 96 14.60 -2.07 -6.77
C LEU A 96 15.67 -1.39 -5.89
N LEU A 97 15.28 -0.55 -4.94
CA LEU A 97 16.20 0.14 -4.01
C LEU A 97 16.91 -0.82 -3.04
N ARG A 98 16.32 -1.99 -2.75
CA ARG A 98 16.90 -3.03 -1.89
C ARG A 98 17.83 -3.98 -2.63
N ARG A 99 17.80 -4.02 -3.97
CA ARG A 99 18.66 -4.91 -4.76
C ARG A 99 20.15 -4.58 -4.55
N PRO A 100 21.01 -5.58 -4.25
CA PRO A 100 22.46 -5.36 -4.25
C PRO A 100 22.91 -4.94 -5.66
N GLY A 101 23.65 -3.83 -5.75
CA GLY A 101 24.24 -3.36 -7.01
C GLY A 101 25.07 -4.47 -7.66
N ARG A 102 25.01 -4.58 -9.00
CA ARG A 102 25.70 -5.61 -9.80
C ARG A 102 27.17 -5.79 -9.40
N ASN A 103 27.85 -4.69 -9.08
CA ASN A 103 29.27 -4.66 -8.71
C ASN A 103 29.56 -5.34 -7.36
N ALA A 104 28.62 -5.27 -6.40
CA ALA A 104 28.77 -5.93 -5.10
C ALA A 104 28.63 -7.46 -5.20
N ARG A 105 27.82 -7.94 -6.16
CA ARG A 105 27.74 -9.38 -6.48
C ARG A 105 29.01 -9.87 -7.16
N GLY A 106 29.56 -9.10 -8.11
CA GLY A 106 30.83 -9.43 -8.77
C GLY A 106 31.99 -9.58 -7.78
N HIS A 107 32.18 -8.61 -6.89
CA HIS A 107 33.21 -8.71 -5.83
C HIS A 107 32.99 -9.88 -4.87
N ALA A 108 31.74 -10.21 -4.52
CA ALA A 108 31.46 -11.36 -3.66
C ALA A 108 31.81 -12.69 -4.36
N VAL A 109 31.45 -12.84 -5.64
CA VAL A 109 31.79 -14.01 -6.46
C VAL A 109 33.31 -14.14 -6.61
N LEU A 110 34.02 -13.06 -6.92
CA LEU A 110 35.48 -13.06 -7.06
C LEU A 110 36.18 -13.40 -5.73
N LYS A 111 35.75 -12.82 -4.61
CA LYS A 111 36.27 -13.20 -3.28
C LYS A 111 36.04 -14.67 -2.98
N GLN A 112 34.86 -15.19 -3.31
CA GLN A 112 34.52 -16.59 -3.05
C GLN A 112 35.30 -17.54 -3.95
N SER A 113 35.57 -17.17 -5.21
CA SER A 113 36.44 -17.88 -6.14
C SER A 113 37.89 -17.93 -5.63
N TRP A 114 38.45 -16.78 -5.24
CA TRP A 114 39.82 -16.68 -4.72
C TRP A 114 39.98 -17.44 -3.39
N ALA A 115 38.98 -17.39 -2.51
CA ALA A 115 38.99 -18.17 -1.28
C ALA A 115 38.89 -19.68 -1.53
N ARG A 116 38.25 -20.10 -2.63
CA ARG A 116 38.14 -21.52 -3.03
C ARG A 116 39.43 -22.06 -3.63
N SER A 117 40.18 -21.25 -4.39
CA SER A 117 41.47 -21.63 -4.96
C SER A 117 42.61 -21.75 -3.94
N LYS A 118 42.39 -21.24 -2.71
CA LYS A 118 43.34 -21.28 -1.59
C LYS A 118 43.13 -22.48 -0.66
N ARG A 119 42.14 -23.35 -0.94
CA ARG A 119 41.92 -24.57 -0.15
C ARG A 119 42.97 -25.62 -0.56
N PRO A 120 43.67 -26.24 0.41
CA PRO A 120 44.69 -27.25 0.14
C PRO A 120 44.10 -28.49 -0.53
#